data_AF-A0A2T1CLK9-F1
#
_entry.id   AF-A0A2T1CLK9-F1
#
_cell.length_a   1.000
_cell.length_b   1.000
_cell.length_c   1.000
_cell.angle_alpha   90.00
_cell.angle_beta   90.00
_cell.angle_gamma   90.00
#
_symmetry.space_group_name_H-M   'P 1'
#
loop_
_entity.id
_entity.type
_entity.pdbx_description
1 polymer ?
#
loop_
_entity_poly.entity_id
_entity_poly.type
_entity_poly.pdbx_seq_one_letter_code
_entity_poly.pdbx_strand_id
1 'polypeptide(L)' 'MKVFTWMQSTVQDLWDGVSRLFKPTDDDYPKTGVQPFSGEPGDDSQKYS' A
#
# COMPACT_ATOMS: atom_id res chain seq x y z
N MET A 1 -21.25 -21.63 -23.63
CA MET A 1 -22.42 -20.74 -23.49
C MET A 1 -21.95 -19.36 -23.03
N LYS A 2 -22.40 -18.28 -23.67
CA LYS A 2 -21.89 -16.90 -23.46
C LYS A 2 -22.00 -16.38 -22.02
N VAL A 3 -22.97 -16.91 -21.27
CA VAL A 3 -23.17 -16.63 -19.83
C VAL A 3 -22.06 -17.23 -18.97
N PHE A 4 -21.61 -18.44 -19.30
CA PHE A 4 -20.55 -19.12 -18.57
C PHE A 4 -19.22 -18.37 -18.69
N THR A 5 -18.89 -17.91 -19.90
CA THR A 5 -17.67 -17.13 -20.15
C THR A 5 -17.69 -15.78 -19.41
N TRP A 6 -18.83 -15.08 -19.38
CA TRP A 6 -18.96 -13.82 -18.64
C TRP A 6 -18.79 -14.00 -17.13
N MET A 7 -19.34 -15.10 -16.57
CA MET A 7 -19.19 -15.43 -15.15
C MET A 7 -17.73 -15.76 -14.80
N GLN A 8 -17.02 -16.50 -15.66
CA GLN A 8 -15.60 -16.79 -15.47
C GLN A 8 -14.75 -15.50 -15.49
N SER A 9 -14.99 -14.60 -16.44
CA SER A 9 -14.28 -13.32 -16.50
C SER A 9 -14.51 -12.47 -15.26
N THR A 10 -15.76 -12.36 -14.80
CA THR A 10 -16.10 -11.59 -13.60
C THR A 10 -15.41 -12.13 -12.35
N VAL A 11 -15.38 -13.46 -12.18
CA VAL A 11 -14.69 -14.09 -11.04
C VAL A 11 -13.19 -13.88 -11.11
N GLN A 12 -12.59 -13.94 -12.31
CA GLN A 12 -11.17 -13.68 -12.52
C GLN A 12 -10.81 -12.23 -12.14
N ASP A 13 -11.59 -11.25 -12.62
CA ASP A 13 -11.33 -9.83 -12.35
C ASP A 13 -11.45 -9.50 -10.85
N LEU A 14 -12.45 -10.08 -10.17
CA LEU A 14 -12.61 -9.94 -8.72
C LEU A 14 -11.46 -10.59 -7.94
N TRP A 15 -11.05 -11.79 -8.36
CA TRP A 15 -9.94 -12.51 -7.73
C TRP A 15 -8.61 -11.77 -7.88
N ASP A 16 -8.36 -11.19 -9.06
CA ASP A 16 -7.15 -10.40 -9.30
C ASP A 16 -7.10 -9.17 -8.37
N GLY A 17 -8.23 -8.47 -8.19
CA GLY A 17 -8.36 -7.35 -7.25
C GLY A 17 -8.15 -7.75 -5.79
N VAL A 18 -8.81 -8.83 -5.34
CA VAL A 18 -8.64 -9.36 -3.98
C VAL A 18 -7.20 -9.80 -3.74
N SER A 19 -6.60 -10.51 -4.72
CA SER A 19 -5.22 -10.95 -4.62
C SER A 19 -4.28 -9.75 -4.51
N ARG A 20 -4.49 -8.66 -5.25
CA ARG A 20 -3.66 -7.46 -5.15
C ARG A 20 -3.74 -6.80 -3.77
N LEU A 21 -4.91 -6.77 -3.14
CA LEU A 21 -5.11 -6.13 -1.83
C LEU A 21 -4.62 -6.98 -0.65
N PHE A 22 -4.73 -8.31 -0.76
CA PHE A 22 -4.46 -9.23 0.34
C PHE A 22 -3.29 -10.19 0.06
N LYS A 23 -2.48 -9.91 -0.97
CA LYS A 23 -1.28 -10.69 -1.25
C LYS A 23 -0.30 -10.54 -0.08
N PRO A 24 0.34 -11.64 0.36
CA PRO A 24 1.34 -11.60 1.44
C PRO A 24 2.58 -10.73 1.15
N THR A 25 2.77 -10.22 -0.07
CA THR A 25 4.06 -9.74 -0.58
C THR A 25 3.89 -8.63 -1.62
N ASP A 26 3.12 -7.60 -1.29
CA ASP A 26 3.19 -6.31 -2.00
C ASP A 26 3.28 -5.15 -0.99
N ASP A 27 3.86 -5.43 0.19
CA ASP A 27 4.35 -4.37 1.06
C ASP A 27 5.67 -3.86 0.45
N ASP A 28 5.54 -3.01 -0.55
CA ASP A 28 6.65 -2.26 -1.17
C ASP A 28 7.11 -1.14 -0.20
N TYR A 29 7.17 -1.46 1.09
CA TYR A 29 7.77 -0.60 2.08
C TYR A 29 9.23 -0.45 1.67
N PRO A 30 9.70 0.77 1.39
CA PRO A 30 11.07 0.96 0.96
C PRO A 30 11.99 0.35 2.03
N LYS A 31 13.00 -0.43 1.59
CA LYS A 31 14.05 -0.98 2.48
C LYS A 31 14.69 0.09 3.36
N THR A 32 14.52 1.35 2.97
CA THR A 32 14.89 2.55 3.70
C THR A 32 13.71 3.53 3.71
N GLY A 33 12.98 3.56 4.81
CA GLY A 33 12.34 4.78 5.26
C GLY A 33 13.40 5.59 5.99
N VAL A 34 14.05 6.55 5.31
CA VAL A 34 14.79 7.55 6.08
C VAL A 34 13.70 8.33 6.81
N GLN A 35 13.61 8.11 8.12
CA GLN A 35 12.80 8.95 8.99
C GLN A 35 13.26 10.39 8.74
N PRO A 36 12.47 11.27 8.10
CA PRO A 36 12.95 12.56 7.63
C PRO A 36 13.29 13.51 8.79
N PHE A 37 12.97 13.11 10.03
CA PHE A 37 13.25 13.88 11.23
C PHE A 37 13.77 12.94 12.33
N SER A 38 15.02 13.15 12.72
CA SER A 38 15.65 12.49 13.88
C SER A 38 15.54 13.33 15.17
N GLY A 39 14.78 14.43 15.15
CA GLY A 39 14.60 15.31 16.31
C GLY A 39 13.36 14.96 17.13
N GLU A 40 13.40 15.28 18.43
CA GLU A 40 12.19 15.26 19.26
C GLU A 40 11.21 16.36 18.78
N PRO A 41 9.89 16.09 18.71
CA PRO A 41 8.92 17.14 18.45
C PRO A 41 8.99 18.18 19.58
N GLY A 42 9.64 19.33 19.35
CA GLY A 42 9.72 20.42 20.33
C GLY A 42 11.08 21.10 20.51
N ASP A 43 12.15 20.65 19.85
CA ASP A 43 13.50 21.21 20.11
C ASP A 43 13.79 22.56 19.42
N ASP A 44 12.82 23.11 18.65
CA ASP A 44 12.92 24.43 18.00
C ASP A 44 12.68 25.62 18.97
N SER A 45 12.85 25.43 20.28
CA SER A 45 12.63 26.49 21.27
C SER A 45 13.67 27.63 21.23
N GLN A 46 14.79 27.47 20.51
CA GLN A 46 15.87 28.47 20.46
C GLN A 46 16.04 29.19 19.11
N LYS A 47 15.26 28.88 18.07
CA LYS A 47 15.42 29.54 16.76
C LYS A 47 14.75 30.91 16.61
N TYR A 48 14.04 31.36 17.65
CA TYR A 48 13.32 32.65 17.66
C TYR A 48 13.60 33.51 18.90
N SER A 49 14.78 33.35 19.54
CA SER A 49 15.24 34.27 20.60
C SER A 49 16.56 34.94 20.27
#